data_AF-A0A2W5T6U9-F1
#
_entry.id   AF-A0A2W5T6U9-F1
#
_cell.length_a   1.000
_cell.length_b   1.000
_cell.length_c   1.000
_cell.angle_alpha   90.00
_cell.angle_beta   90.00
_cell.angle_gamma   90.00
#
_symmetry.space_group_name_H-M   'P 1'
#
loop_
_entity.id
_entity.type
_entity.pdbx_description
1 polymer ?
#
loop_
_entity_poly.entity_id
_entity_poly.type
_entity_poly.pdbx_seq_one_letter_code
_entity_poly.pdbx_strand_id
1 'polypeptide(L)'
;MDFAGSQNDFARALLNPDRPLPAGVTTARGDADASRFAVYRNNVFVGLTRALAQRFPVTERLVGTEFFTAMARAFAQENKPSSPLIMAYGDDFPDFIAGFAPAAALDYLADVARLEAAWTRAYHAADEPSLDLAALSSLPPEELFGLRLPRHPSAAIVPSAHPIGTIWAAHQADEVLPVESLGEAAEIASAGAPTFDIGPALVGLHALGAFAPLPPEDQP
;
A
#
# COMPACT_ATOMS: atom_id res chain seq x y z
N MET A 1 29.87 -19.78 -15.28
CA MET A 1 28.73 -18.96 -14.81
C MET A 1 28.58 -19.29 -13.34
N ASP A 2 28.66 -18.31 -12.44
CA ASP A 2 28.39 -18.57 -11.02
C ASP A 2 26.88 -18.82 -10.81
N PHE A 3 26.53 -19.37 -9.66
CA PHE A 3 25.15 -19.74 -9.35
C PHE A 3 24.20 -18.52 -9.37
N ALA A 4 24.66 -17.38 -8.85
CA ALA A 4 23.88 -16.13 -8.81
C ALA A 4 23.57 -15.58 -10.21
N GLY A 5 24.55 -15.62 -11.12
CA GLY A 5 24.38 -15.24 -12.53
C GLY A 5 23.37 -16.13 -13.25
N SER A 6 23.44 -17.45 -13.03
CA SER A 6 22.48 -18.39 -13.61
C SER A 6 21.06 -18.18 -13.09
N GLN A 7 20.89 -17.88 -11.79
CA GLN A 7 19.57 -17.57 -11.21
C GLN A 7 18.99 -16.26 -11.74
N ASN A 8 19.81 -15.22 -11.91
CA ASN A 8 19.36 -13.94 -12.44
C ASN A 8 18.98 -14.05 -13.93
N ASP A 9 19.74 -14.81 -14.72
CA ASP A 9 19.41 -15.07 -16.12
C ASP A 9 18.09 -15.86 -16.26
N PHE A 10 17.87 -16.83 -15.37
CA PHE A 10 16.59 -17.54 -15.28
C PHE A 10 15.43 -16.59 -14.95
N ALA A 11 15.56 -15.80 -13.89
CA ALA A 11 14.53 -14.84 -13.48
C ALA A 11 14.23 -13.81 -14.58
N ARG A 12 15.25 -13.31 -15.30
CA ARG A 12 15.07 -12.40 -16.44
C ARG A 12 14.32 -13.06 -17.59
N ALA A 13 14.62 -14.33 -17.88
CA ALA A 13 13.91 -15.07 -18.91
C ALA A 13 12.45 -15.39 -18.52
N LEU A 14 12.11 -15.47 -17.22
CA LEU A 14 10.71 -15.60 -16.78
C LEU A 14 9.90 -14.31 -16.95
N LEU A 15 10.52 -13.14 -16.82
CA LEU A 15 9.78 -11.88 -16.83
C LEU A 15 9.79 -11.19 -18.20
N ASN A 16 10.55 -11.71 -19.16
CA ASN A 16 10.63 -11.15 -20.50
C ASN A 16 10.26 -12.21 -21.55
N PRO A 17 9.14 -12.05 -22.27
CA PRO A 17 8.67 -13.03 -23.25
C PRO A 17 9.62 -13.21 -24.44
N ASP A 18 10.35 -12.15 -24.81
CA ASP A 18 11.25 -12.16 -25.96
C ASP A 18 12.61 -12.79 -25.66
N ARG A 19 12.89 -13.13 -24.39
CA ARG A 19 14.12 -13.80 -24.03
C ARG A 19 14.07 -15.30 -24.34
N PRO A 20 15.15 -15.86 -24.91
CA PRO A 20 15.25 -17.29 -25.14
C PRO A 20 15.35 -18.06 -23.81
N LEU A 21 15.12 -19.37 -23.89
CA LEU A 21 15.38 -20.30 -22.79
C LEU A 21 16.85 -20.14 -22.32
N PRO A 22 17.11 -19.90 -21.02
CA PRO A 22 18.47 -19.81 -20.51
C PRO A 22 19.25 -21.10 -20.74
N ALA A 23 20.54 -20.97 -21.04
CA ALA A 23 21.43 -22.12 -21.18
C ALA A 23 21.46 -22.94 -19.88
N GLY A 24 21.38 -24.27 -20.00
CA GLY A 24 21.38 -25.19 -18.85
C GLY A 24 19.99 -25.47 -18.26
N VAL A 25 18.93 -24.82 -18.73
CA VAL A 25 17.55 -25.19 -18.35
C VAL A 25 17.10 -26.38 -19.21
N THR A 26 17.14 -27.57 -18.62
CA THR A 26 16.75 -28.81 -19.26
C THR A 26 15.67 -29.53 -18.46
N THR A 27 14.95 -30.43 -19.11
CA THR A 27 14.04 -31.35 -18.45
C THR A 27 14.82 -32.42 -17.69
N ALA A 28 14.13 -33.23 -16.89
CA ALA A 28 14.72 -34.40 -16.23
C ALA A 28 15.35 -35.42 -17.21
N ARG A 29 15.07 -35.30 -18.52
CA ARG A 29 15.65 -36.13 -19.59
C ARG A 29 16.89 -35.51 -20.24
N GLY A 30 17.30 -34.31 -19.84
CA GLY A 30 18.48 -33.61 -20.38
C GLY A 30 18.20 -32.70 -21.58
N ASP A 31 16.99 -32.75 -22.14
CA ASP A 31 16.62 -31.91 -23.29
C ASP A 31 16.02 -30.57 -22.85
N ALA A 32 16.33 -29.51 -23.59
CA ALA A 32 15.69 -28.21 -23.48
C ALA A 32 14.22 -28.29 -23.94
N ASP A 33 13.30 -27.67 -23.20
CA ASP A 33 11.87 -27.64 -23.54
C ASP A 33 11.31 -26.23 -23.41
N ALA A 34 11.40 -25.48 -24.53
CA ALA A 34 10.91 -24.11 -24.61
C ALA A 34 9.39 -24.01 -24.39
N SER A 35 8.63 -25.06 -24.72
CA SER A 35 7.17 -25.08 -24.52
C SER A 35 6.82 -25.15 -23.04
N ARG A 36 7.44 -26.08 -22.30
CA ARG A 36 7.27 -26.14 -20.83
C ARG A 36 7.73 -24.86 -20.14
N PHE A 37 8.84 -24.28 -20.60
CA PHE A 37 9.31 -23.01 -20.06
C PHE A 37 8.32 -21.86 -20.31
N ALA A 38 7.70 -21.80 -21.49
CA ALA A 38 6.66 -20.82 -21.81
C ALA A 38 5.41 -21.00 -20.92
N VAL A 39 5.00 -22.24 -20.62
CA VAL A 39 3.91 -22.51 -19.66
C VAL A 39 4.28 -22.02 -18.25
N TYR A 40 5.49 -22.31 -17.79
CA TYR A 40 5.96 -21.86 -16.49
C TYR A 40 6.03 -20.32 -16.40
N ARG A 41 6.53 -19.67 -17.46
CA ARG A 41 6.52 -18.21 -17.62
C ARG A 41 5.11 -17.64 -17.48
N ASN A 42 4.13 -18.22 -18.17
CA ASN A 42 2.75 -17.79 -18.08
C ASN A 42 2.19 -17.93 -16.66
N ASN A 43 2.48 -19.04 -15.98
CA ASN A 43 2.05 -19.25 -14.60
C ASN A 43 2.63 -18.22 -13.63
N VAL A 44 3.89 -17.78 -13.85
CA VAL A 44 4.48 -16.68 -13.08
C VAL A 44 3.68 -15.41 -13.25
N PHE A 45 3.38 -14.98 -14.49
CA PHE A 45 2.58 -13.78 -14.73
C PHE A 45 1.17 -13.87 -14.17
N VAL A 46 0.51 -15.03 -14.30
CA VAL A 46 -0.81 -15.27 -13.69
C VAL A 46 -0.72 -15.14 -12.17
N GLY A 47 0.32 -15.70 -11.55
CA GLY A 47 0.54 -15.62 -10.10
C GLY A 47 0.77 -14.18 -9.62
N LEU A 48 1.63 -13.42 -10.30
CA LEU A 48 1.93 -12.02 -9.99
C LEU A 48 0.70 -11.13 -10.17
N THR A 49 -0.04 -11.31 -11.26
CA THR A 49 -1.28 -10.55 -11.52
C THR A 49 -2.32 -10.81 -10.45
N ARG A 50 -2.50 -12.08 -10.06
CA ARG A 50 -3.43 -12.45 -8.98
C ARG A 50 -3.01 -11.89 -7.63
N ALA A 51 -1.71 -11.86 -7.33
CA ALA A 51 -1.21 -11.26 -6.09
C ALA A 51 -1.52 -9.75 -6.04
N LEU A 52 -1.35 -9.04 -7.17
CA LEU A 52 -1.75 -7.63 -7.28
C LEU A 52 -3.26 -7.46 -7.09
N ALA A 53 -4.09 -8.29 -7.74
CA ALA A 53 -5.54 -8.21 -7.59
C ALA A 53 -6.00 -8.41 -6.12
N GLN A 54 -5.36 -9.33 -5.40
CA GLN A 54 -5.63 -9.54 -3.98
C GLN A 54 -5.22 -8.35 -3.10
N ARG A 55 -4.14 -7.66 -3.48
CA ARG A 55 -3.60 -6.52 -2.74
C ARG A 55 -4.30 -5.19 -3.07
N PHE A 56 -4.88 -5.08 -4.26
CA PHE A 56 -5.52 -3.86 -4.77
C PHE A 56 -6.98 -4.10 -5.23
N PRO A 57 -7.84 -4.69 -4.37
CA PRO A 57 -9.20 -5.09 -4.76
C PRO A 57 -10.10 -3.91 -5.15
N VAL A 58 -9.98 -2.74 -4.51
CA VAL A 58 -10.76 -1.55 -4.89
C VAL A 58 -10.23 -0.96 -6.19
N THR A 59 -8.91 -0.89 -6.36
CA THR A 59 -8.31 -0.48 -7.64
C THR A 59 -8.83 -1.35 -8.79
N GLU A 60 -8.91 -2.68 -8.60
CA GLU A 60 -9.50 -3.59 -9.61
C GLU A 60 -10.98 -3.28 -9.85
N ARG A 61 -11.78 -3.05 -8.81
CA ARG A 61 -13.22 -2.74 -8.96
C ARG A 61 -13.45 -1.44 -9.73
N LEU A 62 -12.62 -0.42 -9.51
CA LEU A 62 -12.75 0.89 -10.16
C LEU A 62 -12.53 0.82 -11.68
N VAL A 63 -11.57 0.01 -12.13
CA VAL A 63 -11.18 -0.07 -13.56
C VAL A 63 -11.77 -1.30 -14.27
N GLY A 64 -12.27 -2.27 -13.51
CA GLY A 64 -12.72 -3.56 -13.99
C GLY A 64 -11.58 -4.57 -14.18
N THR A 65 -11.92 -5.86 -14.04
CA THR A 65 -10.96 -6.98 -14.06
C THR A 65 -10.11 -7.04 -15.32
N GLU A 66 -10.67 -6.79 -16.50
CA GLU A 66 -9.93 -6.86 -17.77
C GLU A 66 -8.83 -5.79 -17.85
N PHE A 67 -9.18 -4.54 -17.54
CA PHE A 67 -8.22 -3.44 -17.53
C PHE A 67 -7.17 -3.64 -16.44
N PHE A 68 -7.60 -4.00 -15.23
CA PHE A 68 -6.69 -4.28 -14.13
C PHE A 68 -5.70 -5.39 -14.48
N THR A 69 -6.17 -6.49 -15.08
CA THR A 69 -5.32 -7.61 -15.52
C THR A 69 -4.28 -7.15 -16.54
N ALA A 70 -4.67 -6.30 -17.50
CA ALA A 70 -3.74 -5.76 -18.48
C ALA A 70 -2.69 -4.84 -17.83
N MET A 71 -3.12 -3.93 -16.95
CA MET A 71 -2.26 -3.00 -16.22
C MET A 71 -1.28 -3.73 -15.29
N ALA A 72 -1.76 -4.71 -14.52
CA ALA A 72 -0.95 -5.54 -13.64
C ALA A 72 0.08 -6.38 -14.40
N ARG A 73 -0.27 -6.89 -15.59
CA ARG A 73 0.68 -7.58 -16.47
C ARG A 73 1.76 -6.64 -16.99
N ALA A 74 1.41 -5.43 -17.39
CA ALA A 74 2.38 -4.42 -17.82
C ALA A 74 3.34 -4.08 -16.68
N PHE A 75 2.83 -3.83 -15.47
CA PHE A 75 3.66 -3.65 -14.28
C PHE A 75 4.60 -4.82 -14.04
N ALA A 76 4.11 -6.07 -14.14
CA ALA A 76 4.90 -7.26 -13.87
C ALA A 76 6.01 -7.54 -14.88
N GLN A 77 5.89 -7.01 -16.10
CA GLN A 77 6.96 -7.10 -17.11
C GLN A 77 8.14 -6.20 -16.76
N GLU A 78 7.88 -5.06 -16.13
CA GLU A 78 8.89 -4.03 -15.81
C GLU A 78 9.42 -4.15 -14.37
N ASN A 79 8.60 -4.69 -13.45
CA ASN A 79 8.88 -4.71 -12.02
C ASN A 79 8.98 -6.15 -11.50
N LYS A 80 10.23 -6.57 -11.26
CA LYS A 80 10.52 -7.90 -10.70
C LYS A 80 10.18 -7.96 -9.21
N PRO A 81 9.68 -9.09 -8.70
CA PRO A 81 9.66 -9.32 -7.26
C PRO A 81 11.08 -9.19 -6.68
N SER A 82 11.27 -8.24 -5.76
CA SER A 82 12.52 -8.02 -5.04
C SER A 82 12.67 -8.95 -3.82
N SER A 83 11.58 -9.63 -3.45
CA SER A 83 11.48 -10.53 -2.31
C SER A 83 10.81 -11.84 -2.73
N PRO A 84 11.18 -12.99 -2.11
CA PRO A 84 10.43 -14.24 -2.26
C PRO A 84 9.02 -14.16 -1.65
N LEU A 85 8.75 -13.15 -0.82
CA LEU A 85 7.46 -12.94 -0.19
C LEU A 85 6.50 -12.27 -1.17
N ILE A 86 5.58 -13.05 -1.74
CA ILE A 86 4.59 -12.57 -2.71
C ILE A 86 3.69 -11.46 -2.15
N MET A 87 3.45 -11.43 -0.83
CA MET A 87 2.70 -10.38 -0.14
C MET A 87 3.35 -8.98 -0.23
N ALA A 88 4.67 -8.93 -0.38
CA ALA A 88 5.41 -7.67 -0.55
C ALA A 88 5.39 -7.18 -2.00
N TYR A 89 4.92 -8.00 -2.94
CA TYR A 89 4.87 -7.63 -4.34
C TYR A 89 3.80 -6.57 -4.61
N GLY A 90 4.17 -5.52 -5.36
CA GLY A 90 3.28 -4.42 -5.70
C GLY A 90 3.46 -3.14 -4.89
N ASP A 91 4.49 -3.02 -4.05
CA ASP A 91 4.79 -1.76 -3.34
C ASP A 91 4.93 -0.55 -4.28
N ASP A 92 5.51 -0.75 -5.47
CA ASP A 92 5.72 0.27 -6.50
C ASP A 92 4.54 0.40 -7.49
N PHE A 93 3.50 -0.43 -7.34
CA PHE A 93 2.35 -0.44 -8.24
C PHE A 93 1.60 0.90 -8.28
N PRO A 94 1.39 1.62 -7.16
CA PRO A 94 0.73 2.92 -7.21
C PRO A 94 1.51 3.98 -8.01
N ASP A 95 2.85 3.97 -7.92
CA ASP A 95 3.69 4.90 -8.68
C ASP A 95 3.73 4.54 -10.16
N PHE A 96 3.68 3.25 -10.49
CA PHE A 96 3.46 2.79 -11.86
C PHE A 96 2.11 3.28 -12.42
N ILE A 97 1.02 3.17 -11.66
CA ILE A 97 -0.32 3.64 -12.08
C ILE A 97 -0.27 5.15 -12.39
N ALA A 98 0.42 5.94 -11.56
CA ALA A 98 0.54 7.38 -11.78
C ALA A 98 1.21 7.75 -13.12
N GLY A 99 2.08 6.88 -13.65
CA GLY A 99 2.71 7.04 -14.96
C GLY A 99 2.02 6.27 -16.10
N PHE A 100 1.00 5.47 -15.81
CA PHE A 100 0.39 4.57 -16.79
C PHE A 100 -0.63 5.32 -17.66
N ALA A 101 -0.20 5.74 -18.86
CA ALA A 101 -1.01 6.56 -19.78
C ALA A 101 -2.44 6.05 -20.02
N PRO A 102 -2.72 4.74 -20.14
CA PRO A 102 -4.09 4.25 -20.28
C PRO A 102 -5.01 4.50 -19.07
N ALA A 103 -4.45 4.72 -17.88
CA ALA A 103 -5.20 5.05 -16.66
C ALA A 103 -5.27 6.57 -16.38
N ALA A 104 -4.70 7.41 -17.26
CA ALA A 104 -4.56 8.85 -17.02
C ALA A 104 -5.88 9.63 -16.93
N ALA A 105 -7.02 9.02 -17.27
CA ALA A 105 -8.35 9.61 -17.07
C ALA A 105 -8.89 9.45 -15.64
N LEU A 106 -8.21 8.64 -14.81
CA LEU A 106 -8.56 8.35 -13.44
C LEU A 106 -7.42 8.81 -12.52
N ASP A 107 -7.27 10.13 -12.41
CA ASP A 107 -6.16 10.81 -11.74
C ASP A 107 -6.00 10.36 -10.27
N TYR A 108 -7.11 9.97 -9.62
CA TYR A 108 -7.16 9.49 -8.24
C TYR A 108 -6.81 8.01 -8.07
N LEU A 109 -6.69 7.23 -9.15
CA LEU A 109 -6.51 5.77 -9.09
C LEU A 109 -5.20 5.39 -8.39
N ALA A 110 -4.12 6.13 -8.68
CA ALA A 110 -2.84 5.94 -8.02
C ALA A 110 -2.94 6.19 -6.51
N ASP A 111 -3.66 7.22 -6.09
CA ASP A 111 -3.84 7.56 -4.68
C ASP A 111 -4.69 6.51 -3.93
N VAL A 112 -5.73 5.95 -4.58
CA VAL A 112 -6.47 4.79 -4.05
C VAL A 112 -5.55 3.58 -3.89
N ALA A 113 -4.70 3.28 -4.88
CA ALA A 113 -3.75 2.19 -4.77
C ALA A 113 -2.70 2.45 -3.65
N ARG A 114 -2.29 3.70 -3.40
CA ARG A 114 -1.42 4.06 -2.27
C ARG A 114 -2.09 3.76 -0.93
N LEU A 115 -3.39 4.04 -0.81
CA LEU A 115 -4.18 3.70 0.37
C LEU A 115 -4.24 2.18 0.60
N GLU A 116 -4.52 1.39 -0.42
CA GLU A 116 -4.55 -0.08 -0.33
C GLU A 116 -3.18 -0.68 0.03
N ALA A 117 -2.10 -0.11 -0.54
CA ALA A 117 -0.74 -0.48 -0.17
C ALA A 117 -0.43 -0.15 1.30
N ALA A 118 -0.83 1.02 1.77
CA ALA A 118 -0.67 1.40 3.18
C ALA A 118 -1.46 0.49 4.11
N TRP A 119 -2.69 0.13 3.74
CA TRP A 119 -3.56 -0.79 4.48
C TRP A 119 -2.91 -2.18 4.63
N THR A 120 -2.40 -2.74 3.53
CA THR A 120 -1.72 -4.03 3.54
C THR A 120 -0.44 -4.00 4.38
N ARG A 121 0.34 -2.91 4.31
CA ARG A 121 1.51 -2.73 5.17
C ARG A 121 1.14 -2.65 6.65
N ALA A 122 0.07 -1.93 6.97
CA ALA A 122 -0.42 -1.82 8.34
C ALA A 122 -0.82 -3.18 8.92
N TYR A 123 -1.50 -4.01 8.12
CA TYR A 123 -1.91 -5.36 8.51
C TYR A 123 -0.72 -6.31 8.77
N HIS A 124 0.41 -6.08 8.10
CA HIS A 124 1.62 -6.91 8.24
C HIS A 124 2.73 -6.24 9.06
N ALA A 125 2.45 -5.11 9.69
CA ALA A 125 3.41 -4.40 10.52
C ALA A 125 3.77 -5.21 11.77
N ALA A 126 4.93 -4.93 12.35
CA ALA A 126 5.31 -5.54 13.63
C ALA A 126 4.36 -5.09 14.73
N ASP A 127 3.98 -6.03 15.61
CA ASP A 127 3.24 -5.72 16.83
C ASP A 127 4.13 -4.94 17.79
N GLU A 128 3.92 -3.63 17.87
CA GLU A 128 4.58 -2.75 18.82
C GLU A 128 3.54 -2.19 19.82
N PRO A 129 3.95 -1.91 21.07
CA PRO A 129 3.06 -1.25 22.01
C PRO A 129 2.74 0.17 21.53
N SER A 130 1.48 0.57 21.68
CA SER A 130 1.06 1.95 21.47
C SER A 130 1.78 2.91 22.42
N LEU A 131 1.83 4.19 22.03
CA LEU A 131 2.35 5.25 22.88
C LEU A 131 1.60 5.29 24.21
N ASP A 132 2.33 5.14 25.32
CA ASP A 132 1.78 5.29 26.66
C ASP A 132 1.56 6.77 26.98
N LEU A 133 0.29 7.15 27.07
CA LEU A 133 -0.09 8.53 27.36
C LEU A 133 0.18 8.92 28.80
N ALA A 134 0.24 7.97 29.73
CA ALA A 134 0.64 8.25 31.12
C ALA A 134 2.12 8.62 31.16
N ALA A 135 2.98 7.87 30.44
CA ALA A 135 4.38 8.21 30.27
C ALA A 135 4.55 9.59 29.61
N LEU A 136 3.80 9.88 28.54
CA LEU A 136 3.84 11.17 27.86
C LEU A 136 3.41 12.33 28.78
N SER A 137 2.32 12.14 29.53
CA SER A 137 1.77 13.16 30.44
C SER A 137 2.66 13.42 31.66
N SER A 138 3.58 12.50 31.97
CA SER A 138 4.55 12.66 33.05
C SER A 138 5.78 13.47 32.64
N LEU A 139 5.98 13.74 31.34
CA LEU A 139 7.09 14.55 30.86
C LEU A 139 6.86 16.03 31.17
N PRO A 140 7.90 16.76 31.60
CA PRO A 140 7.77 18.18 31.85
C PRO A 140 7.58 18.96 30.51
N PRO A 141 6.88 20.11 30.52
CA PRO A 141 6.55 20.86 29.30
C PRO A 141 7.76 21.20 28.42
N GLU A 142 8.90 21.51 29.03
CA GLU A 142 10.16 21.80 28.34
C GLU A 142 10.70 20.61 27.52
N GLU A 143 10.43 19.38 27.95
CA GLU A 143 10.83 18.17 27.22
C GLU A 143 9.84 17.82 26.10
N LEU A 144 8.56 18.19 26.26
CA LEU A 144 7.53 17.97 25.24
C LEU A 144 7.81 18.74 23.94
N PHE A 145 8.32 19.97 24.02
CA PHE A 145 8.61 20.79 22.83
C PHE A 145 9.72 20.20 21.94
N GLY A 146 10.64 19.42 22.52
CA GLY A 146 11.73 18.76 21.78
C GLY A 146 11.43 17.31 21.40
N LEU A 147 10.31 16.75 21.88
CA LEU A 147 10.01 15.34 21.75
C LEU A 147 9.72 14.96 20.29
N ARG A 148 10.41 13.93 19.80
CA ARG A 148 10.09 13.28 18.52
C ARG A 148 9.44 11.94 18.77
N LEU A 149 8.12 11.89 18.58
CA LEU A 149 7.38 10.64 18.65
C LEU A 149 7.62 9.86 17.34
N PRO A 150 8.19 8.64 17.41
CA PRO A 150 8.26 7.79 16.23
C PRO A 150 6.85 7.38 15.81
N ARG A 151 6.64 7.23 14.49
CA ARG A 151 5.38 6.72 13.96
C ARG A 151 5.28 5.23 14.25
N HIS A 152 4.12 4.77 14.72
CA HIS A 152 3.86 3.35 14.88
C HIS A 152 4.03 2.61 13.54
N PRO A 153 4.62 1.40 13.50
CA PRO A 153 4.85 0.65 12.25
C PRO A 153 3.60 0.43 11.40
N SER A 154 2.42 0.30 12.04
CA SER A 154 1.12 0.14 11.34
C SER A 154 0.45 1.46 10.95
N ALA A 155 0.97 2.62 11.36
CA ALA A 155 0.39 3.90 11.04
C ALA A 155 1.04 4.50 9.78
N ALA A 156 0.22 5.03 8.87
CA ALA A 156 0.67 5.72 7.67
C ALA A 156 -0.27 6.89 7.32
N ILE A 157 0.30 7.94 6.72
CA ILE A 157 -0.45 9.07 6.16
C ILE A 157 -0.33 8.98 4.65
N VAL A 158 -1.46 8.97 3.95
CA VAL A 158 -1.52 8.97 2.48
C VAL A 158 -2.06 10.33 2.03
N PRO A 159 -1.20 11.27 1.61
CA PRO A 159 -1.66 12.55 1.09
C PRO A 159 -2.32 12.35 -0.28
N SER A 160 -3.44 13.02 -0.50
CA SER A 160 -4.20 12.96 -1.75
C SER A 160 -4.99 14.25 -1.95
N ALA A 161 -5.08 14.71 -3.20
CA ALA A 161 -5.96 15.82 -3.58
C ALA A 161 -7.43 15.37 -3.77
N HIS A 162 -7.66 14.06 -3.72
CA HIS A 162 -8.94 13.41 -3.96
C HIS A 162 -9.47 12.73 -2.68
N PRO A 163 -10.80 12.54 -2.54
CA PRO A 163 -11.42 11.90 -1.38
C PRO A 163 -11.24 10.36 -1.42
N ILE A 164 -10.00 9.89 -1.46
CA ILE A 164 -9.67 8.47 -1.66
C ILE A 164 -10.18 7.57 -0.54
N GLY A 165 -10.28 8.08 0.70
CA GLY A 165 -10.87 7.34 1.81
C GLY A 165 -12.34 7.04 1.56
N THR A 166 -13.12 8.05 1.15
CA THR A 166 -14.54 7.90 0.80
C THR A 166 -14.73 7.00 -0.42
N ILE A 167 -13.90 7.17 -1.46
CA ILE A 167 -13.94 6.30 -2.65
C ILE A 167 -13.68 4.86 -2.26
N TRP A 168 -12.62 4.61 -1.48
CA TRP A 168 -12.24 3.28 -1.04
C TRP A 168 -13.33 2.62 -0.18
N ALA A 169 -13.89 3.38 0.75
CA ALA A 169 -14.99 2.97 1.61
C ALA A 169 -16.23 2.57 0.82
N ALA A 170 -16.66 3.37 -0.16
CA ALA A 170 -17.83 3.06 -0.97
C ALA A 170 -17.70 1.73 -1.73
N HIS A 171 -16.47 1.24 -1.89
CA HIS A 171 -16.16 -0.02 -2.56
C HIS A 171 -15.82 -1.15 -1.60
N GLN A 172 -15.70 -0.88 -0.30
CA GLN A 172 -15.62 -1.88 0.76
C GLN A 172 -17.02 -1.99 1.36
N ALA A 173 -17.50 -3.15 1.81
CA ALA A 173 -18.83 -3.23 2.44
C ALA A 173 -18.86 -2.56 3.84
N ASP A 174 -17.85 -1.74 4.16
CA ASP A 174 -17.57 -1.12 5.44
C ASP A 174 -17.76 0.39 5.34
N GLU A 175 -18.48 0.95 6.31
CA GLU A 175 -18.73 2.38 6.41
C GLU A 175 -17.46 3.09 6.91
N VAL A 176 -16.82 3.90 6.07
CA VAL A 176 -15.84 4.88 6.53
C VAL A 176 -16.58 6.18 6.77
N LEU A 177 -16.52 6.64 8.01
CA LEU A 177 -17.13 7.89 8.39
C LEU A 177 -16.35 9.04 7.73
N PRO A 178 -17.02 9.92 6.94
CA PRO A 178 -16.38 11.11 6.45
C PRO A 178 -16.00 11.99 7.64
N VAL A 179 -14.75 12.47 7.63
CA VAL A 179 -14.21 13.33 8.69
C VAL A 179 -13.54 14.53 8.05
N GLU A 180 -13.84 15.71 8.57
CA GLU A 180 -13.34 16.98 8.06
C GLU A 180 -11.96 17.31 8.64
N SER A 181 -11.57 16.64 9.73
CA SER A 181 -10.29 16.86 10.39
C SER A 181 -9.66 15.58 10.94
N LEU A 182 -8.35 15.64 11.16
CA LEU A 182 -7.62 14.58 11.87
C LEU A 182 -8.15 14.39 13.31
N GLY A 183 -8.65 15.46 13.93
CA GLY A 183 -9.21 15.41 15.29
C GLY A 183 -10.48 14.58 15.35
N GLU A 184 -11.40 14.81 14.41
CA GLU A 184 -12.64 14.04 14.27
C GLU A 184 -12.37 12.57 13.92
N ALA A 185 -11.42 12.32 13.01
CA ALA A 185 -10.94 10.97 12.70
C ALA A 185 -10.45 10.23 13.94
N ALA A 186 -9.73 10.95 14.80
CA ALA A 186 -9.22 10.43 16.04
C ALA A 186 -10.39 10.11 16.99
N GLU A 187 -11.29 11.06 17.29
CA GLU A 187 -12.44 10.83 18.18
C GLU A 187 -13.27 9.59 17.80
N ILE A 188 -13.54 9.39 16.51
CA ILE A 188 -14.23 8.21 15.99
C ILE A 188 -13.44 6.92 16.26
N ALA A 189 -12.12 6.93 16.02
CA ALA A 189 -11.27 5.78 16.31
C ALA A 189 -11.20 5.47 17.82
N SER A 190 -11.22 6.49 18.69
CA SER A 190 -11.28 6.35 20.15
C SER A 190 -12.60 5.71 20.61
N ALA A 191 -13.73 6.14 20.03
CA ALA A 191 -15.03 5.59 20.35
C ALA A 191 -15.16 4.10 19.95
N GLY A 192 -14.51 3.68 18.87
CA GLY A 192 -14.46 2.29 18.42
C GLY A 192 -13.46 1.39 19.18
N ALA A 193 -12.52 1.99 19.91
CA ALA A 193 -11.51 1.32 20.72
C ALA A 193 -11.48 1.93 22.13
N PRO A 194 -12.40 1.54 23.04
CA PRO A 194 -12.62 2.22 24.32
C PRO A 194 -11.43 2.19 25.31
N THR A 195 -10.34 1.48 24.97
CA THR A 195 -9.06 1.51 25.69
C THR A 195 -8.05 2.52 25.13
N PHE A 196 -8.36 3.20 24.03
CA PHE A 196 -7.51 4.20 23.37
C PHE A 196 -8.05 5.61 23.67
N ASP A 197 -7.49 6.26 24.69
CA ASP A 197 -7.85 7.63 25.08
C ASP A 197 -7.11 8.64 24.19
N ILE A 198 -7.81 9.37 23.32
CA ILE A 198 -7.20 10.34 22.40
C ILE A 198 -7.15 11.75 22.99
N GLY A 199 -7.87 12.00 24.09
CA GLY A 199 -7.96 13.31 24.73
C GLY A 199 -6.60 14.00 24.91
N PRO A 200 -5.54 13.30 25.36
CA PRO A 200 -4.21 13.88 25.53
C PRO A 200 -3.49 14.21 24.20
N ALA A 201 -3.72 13.45 23.13
CA ALA A 201 -3.09 13.67 21.82
C ALA A 201 -3.71 14.87 21.06
N LEU A 202 -5.02 15.07 21.23
CA LEU A 202 -5.76 16.22 20.68
C LEU A 202 -5.33 17.55 21.31
N VAL A 203 -5.07 17.56 22.62
CA VAL A 203 -4.54 18.74 23.33
C VAL A 203 -3.16 19.14 22.80
N GLY A 204 -2.30 18.16 22.48
CA GLY A 204 -0.98 18.42 21.89
C GLY A 204 -1.05 19.04 20.48
N LEU A 205 -1.96 18.55 19.62
CA LEU A 205 -2.16 19.11 18.27
C LEU A 205 -2.82 20.50 18.31
N HIS A 206 -3.72 20.75 19.26
CA HIS A 206 -4.31 22.06 19.50
C HIS A 206 -3.27 23.10 19.97
N ALA A 207 -2.36 22.72 20.86
CA ALA A 207 -1.28 23.62 21.33
C ALA A 207 -0.24 23.95 20.23
N LEU A 208 -0.09 23.10 19.22
CA LEU A 208 0.81 23.28 18.07
C LEU A 208 0.18 24.06 16.91
N GLY A 209 -1.06 24.54 17.05
CA GLY A 209 -1.75 25.33 16.01
C GLY A 209 -2.17 24.49 14.78
N ALA A 210 -2.37 23.19 14.95
CA ALA A 210 -2.79 22.29 13.86
C ALA A 210 -4.26 22.44 13.46
N PHE A 211 -5.04 23.25 14.20
CA PHE A 211 -6.45 23.51 13.95
C PHE A 211 -6.71 25.01 13.80
N ALA A 212 -7.58 25.37 12.85
CA ALA A 212 -8.09 26.73 12.73
C ALA A 212 -9.12 27.03 13.84
N PRO A 213 -9.23 28.29 14.31
CA PRO A 213 -10.29 28.66 15.24
C PRO A 213 -11.66 28.47 14.59
N LEU A 214 -12.63 27.96 15.35
CA LEU A 214 -14.02 27.89 14.92
C LEU A 214 -14.52 29.31 14.56
N PRO A 215 -15.25 29.49 13.45
CA PRO A 215 -15.86 30.76 13.15
C PRO A 215 -16.84 31.15 14.27
N PRO A 216 -16.97 32.44 14.60
CA PRO A 216 -17.92 32.88 15.62
C PRO A 216 -19.32 32.43 15.22
N GLU A 217 -20.01 31.74 16.14
CA GLU A 217 -21.44 31.47 16.00
C GLU A 217 -22.18 32.81 15.96
N ASP A 218 -22.75 33.16 14.82
CA ASP A 218 -23.82 34.16 14.76
C ASP A 218 -25.03 33.60 15.52
N GLN A 219 -25.16 33.97 16.79
CA GLN A 219 -26.37 33.73 17.57
C GLN A 219 -27.33 34.94 17.41
N PRO A 220 -28.62 34.72 17.10
CA PRO A 220 -29.65 35.75 17.25
C PRO A 220 -29.97 36.05 18.72
#